data_AF-A0A963BBT7-F1
#
_entry.id   AF-A0A963BBT7-F1
#
_cell.length_a   1.000
_cell.length_b   1.000
_cell.length_c   1.000
_cell.angle_alpha   90.00
_cell.angle_beta   90.00
_cell.angle_gamma   90.00
#
_symmetry.space_group_name_H-M   'P 1'
#
loop_
_entity.id
_entity.type
_entity.pdbx_description
1 polymer ?
#
loop_
_entity_poly.entity_id
_entity_poly.type
_entity_poly.pdbx_seq_one_letter_code
_entity_poly.pdbx_strand_id
1 'polypeptide(L)'
;TWKLGPDNLKILSGMMCNGIYIGLLLLYIYQTSQVWRINKHVFTEEVAEIHRYKFKQVAILDLAYFVTFGSELAVVSMLPLFFKETFDLSIVQAGMLASGFAFMNLFARPGGGLFSDKFGRRNTLTLLIAGLAVGYFVLGQIDSGWSLTIAVIATMACSFFVQAGEGAVFAMVPLVKRRMTGQVAGMAGAYGNVGAVTFLTVFSFVTPQMFFMVIGGAALIALAAVRFLDEPQGQTAEVMEDGSVHMIDVT
;
A
#
# COMPACT_ATOMS: atom_id res chain seq x y z
N THR A 1 17.55 -17.47 9.07
CA THR A 1 18.74 -16.64 8.74
C THR A 1 18.30 -15.56 7.77
N TRP A 2 18.77 -14.30 7.92
CA TRP A 2 18.32 -13.19 7.06
C TRP A 2 18.77 -13.39 5.62
N LYS A 3 17.84 -13.69 4.69
CA LYS A 3 18.17 -14.02 3.30
C LYS A 3 18.96 -12.90 2.59
N LEU A 4 18.68 -11.63 2.92
CA LEU A 4 19.31 -10.44 2.34
C LEU A 4 20.50 -9.91 3.17
N GLY A 5 20.92 -10.65 4.20
CA GLY A 5 21.97 -10.17 5.08
C GLY A 5 23.33 -10.04 4.36
N PRO A 6 24.19 -9.10 4.82
CA PRO A 6 25.53 -8.90 4.26
C PRO A 6 26.36 -10.20 4.30
N ASP A 7 26.16 -11.04 5.31
CA ASP A 7 26.85 -12.32 5.46
C ASP A 7 26.43 -13.37 4.40
N ASN A 8 25.21 -13.27 3.88
CA ASN A 8 24.63 -14.23 2.94
C ASN A 8 24.86 -13.82 1.49
N LEU A 9 24.71 -12.53 1.17
CA LEU A 9 24.87 -12.00 -0.19
C LEU A 9 26.33 -11.61 -0.52
N LYS A 10 27.12 -11.18 0.48
CA LYS A 10 28.52 -10.71 0.33
C LYS A 10 28.74 -9.66 -0.77
N ILE A 11 27.70 -8.94 -1.17
CA ILE A 11 27.78 -7.89 -2.21
C ILE A 11 28.59 -6.69 -1.71
N LEU A 12 28.45 -6.33 -0.43
CA LEU A 12 29.17 -5.24 0.22
C LEU A 12 29.94 -5.79 1.42
N SER A 13 31.12 -5.22 1.72
CA SER A 13 31.86 -5.57 2.93
C SER A 13 31.07 -5.13 4.18
N GLY A 14 31.22 -5.86 5.29
CA GLY A 14 30.52 -5.54 6.55
C GLY A 14 30.83 -4.12 7.04
N MET A 15 32.06 -3.65 6.85
CA MET A 15 32.46 -2.28 7.18
C MET A 15 31.72 -1.25 6.33
N MET A 16 31.58 -1.49 5.02
CA MET A 16 30.88 -0.58 4.12
C MET A 16 29.37 -0.57 4.39
N CYS A 17 28.78 -1.74 4.70
CA CYS A 17 27.39 -1.86 5.10
C CYS A 17 27.09 -1.06 6.38
N ASN A 18 27.90 -1.23 7.43
CA ASN A 18 27.78 -0.46 8.66
C ASN A 18 27.99 1.05 8.43
N GLY A 19 28.93 1.43 7.56
CA GLY A 19 29.14 2.81 7.16
C GLY A 19 27.91 3.44 6.50
N ILE A 20 27.26 2.71 5.58
CA ILE A 20 26.01 3.16 4.94
C ILE A 20 24.89 3.31 5.98
N TYR A 21 24.72 2.35 6.89
CA TYR A 21 23.70 2.45 7.94
C TYR A 21 23.91 3.66 8.86
N ILE A 22 25.14 3.93 9.27
CA ILE A 22 25.46 5.12 10.06
C ILE A 22 25.17 6.39 9.25
N GLY A 23 25.56 6.44 7.97
CA GLY A 23 25.29 7.57 7.08
C GLY A 23 23.79 7.86 6.92
N LEU A 24 22.99 6.82 6.69
CA LEU A 24 21.52 6.93 6.59
C LEU A 24 20.90 7.38 7.92
N LEU A 25 21.38 6.85 9.05
CA LEU A 25 20.91 7.25 10.38
C LEU A 25 21.21 8.73 10.66
N LEU A 26 22.42 9.19 10.34
CA LEU A 26 22.80 10.60 10.49
C LEU A 26 21.97 11.51 9.57
N LEU A 27 21.76 11.09 8.32
CA LEU A 27 20.90 11.83 7.38
C LEU A 27 19.46 11.92 7.89
N TYR A 28 18.92 10.82 8.43
CA TYR A 28 17.59 10.78 9.03
C TYR A 28 17.48 11.71 10.24
N ILE A 29 18.44 11.67 11.16
CA ILE A 29 18.50 12.56 12.34
C ILE A 29 18.58 14.03 11.88
N TYR A 30 19.42 14.33 10.89
CA TYR A 30 19.57 15.68 10.35
C TYR A 30 18.27 16.20 9.73
N GLN A 31 17.65 15.42 8.84
CA GLN A 31 16.38 15.79 8.20
C GLN A 31 15.26 15.97 9.23
N THR A 32 15.13 15.06 10.19
CA THR A 32 14.14 15.15 11.27
C THR A 32 14.35 16.40 12.12
N SER A 33 15.62 16.73 12.44
CA SER A 33 15.96 17.94 13.20
C SER A 33 15.61 19.22 12.44
N GLN A 34 15.83 19.25 11.12
CA GLN A 34 15.43 20.39 10.28
C GLN A 34 13.90 20.55 10.22
N VAL A 35 13.17 19.44 10.03
CA VAL A 35 11.70 19.42 10.02
C VAL A 35 11.15 19.94 11.34
N TRP A 36 11.71 19.50 12.47
CA TRP A 36 11.33 19.99 13.80
C TRP A 36 11.63 21.49 13.95
N ARG A 37 12.83 21.93 13.56
CA ARG A 37 13.26 23.34 13.69
C ARG A 37 12.32 24.30 12.95
N ILE A 38 11.84 23.90 11.76
CA ILE A 38 10.92 24.69 10.94
C ILE A 38 9.50 24.64 11.50
N ASN A 39 9.00 23.45 11.86
CA ASN A 39 7.58 23.25 12.18
C ASN A 39 7.23 23.38 13.67
N LYS A 40 8.18 23.60 14.57
CA LYS A 40 7.91 23.69 16.02
C LYS A 40 6.85 24.73 16.41
N HIS A 41 6.68 25.78 15.61
CA HIS A 41 5.69 26.84 15.83
C HIS A 41 4.23 26.33 15.74
N VAL A 42 3.99 25.25 14.98
CA VAL A 42 2.66 24.61 14.85
C VAL A 42 2.16 24.05 16.19
N PHE A 43 3.06 23.78 17.14
CA PHE A 43 2.67 23.31 18.48
C PHE A 43 2.37 24.44 19.47
N THR A 44 2.66 25.69 19.11
CA THR A 44 2.43 26.87 19.97
C THR A 44 1.28 27.74 19.50
N GLU A 45 0.90 27.66 18.22
CA GLU A 45 -0.14 28.49 17.60
C GLU A 45 -1.40 27.65 17.34
N GLU A 46 -2.59 28.21 17.62
CA GLU A 46 -3.84 27.54 17.26
C GLU A 46 -4.05 27.60 15.74
N VAL A 47 -4.09 26.43 15.10
CA VAL A 47 -4.39 26.31 13.66
C VAL A 47 -5.83 26.79 13.42
N ALA A 48 -6.03 27.72 12.49
CA ALA A 48 -7.36 28.19 12.10
C ALA A 48 -8.30 27.03 11.72
N GLU A 49 -9.57 27.10 12.11
CA GLU A 49 -10.54 26.01 11.89
C GLU A 49 -10.64 25.57 10.43
N ILE A 50 -10.56 26.52 9.50
CA ILE A 50 -10.53 26.29 8.04
C ILE A 50 -9.35 25.42 7.55
N HIS A 51 -8.31 25.25 8.38
CA HIS A 51 -7.15 24.44 8.06
C HIS A 51 -7.14 23.09 8.77
N ARG A 52 -8.02 22.87 9.76
CA ARG A 52 -8.11 21.61 10.48
C ARG A 52 -8.75 20.55 9.59
N TYR A 53 -8.19 19.34 9.59
CA TYR A 53 -8.77 18.16 8.97
C TYR A 53 -8.52 16.96 9.88
N LYS A 54 -9.34 15.91 9.71
CA LYS A 54 -9.23 14.71 10.51
C LYS A 54 -8.06 13.86 10.03
N PHE A 55 -6.91 13.97 10.71
CA PHE A 55 -5.70 13.20 10.36
C PHE A 55 -5.94 11.68 10.29
N LYS A 56 -6.91 11.16 11.05
CA LYS A 56 -7.32 9.75 10.95
C LYS A 56 -7.66 9.30 9.52
N GLN A 57 -8.21 10.19 8.69
CA GLN A 57 -8.52 9.86 7.29
C GLN A 57 -7.23 9.57 6.51
N VAL A 58 -6.21 10.42 6.68
CA VAL A 58 -4.89 10.22 6.05
C VAL A 58 -4.26 8.93 6.55
N ALA A 59 -4.22 8.71 7.86
CA ALA A 59 -3.61 7.50 8.43
C ALA A 59 -4.31 6.20 7.96
N ILE A 60 -5.64 6.20 7.80
CA ILE A 60 -6.38 5.05 7.28
C ILE A 60 -6.08 4.83 5.79
N LEU A 61 -6.00 5.88 4.97
CA LEU A 61 -5.62 5.78 3.56
C LEU A 61 -4.17 5.32 3.39
N ASP A 62 -3.25 5.85 4.19
CA ASP A 62 -1.85 5.44 4.24
C ASP A 62 -1.74 3.96 4.60
N LEU A 63 -2.48 3.50 5.61
CA LEU A 63 -2.51 2.09 6.00
C LEU A 63 -3.14 1.22 4.90
N ALA A 64 -4.24 1.64 4.29
CA ALA A 64 -4.84 0.91 3.18
C ALA A 64 -3.86 0.78 2.00
N TYR A 65 -3.16 1.85 1.65
CA TYR A 65 -2.17 1.86 0.58
C TYR A 65 -0.90 1.07 0.92
N PHE A 66 -0.49 1.08 2.20
CA PHE A 66 0.57 0.22 2.73
C PHE A 66 0.27 -1.25 2.45
N VAL A 67 -0.98 -1.71 2.68
CA VAL A 67 -1.32 -3.11 2.43
C VAL A 67 -1.58 -3.39 0.95
N THR A 68 -2.18 -2.48 0.18
CA THR A 68 -2.44 -2.74 -1.25
C THR A 68 -1.15 -2.64 -2.07
N PHE A 69 -0.63 -1.44 -2.30
CA PHE A 69 0.55 -1.24 -3.14
C PHE A 69 1.82 -1.85 -2.54
N GLY A 70 1.94 -1.79 -1.20
CA GLY A 70 3.07 -2.43 -0.53
C GLY A 70 3.09 -3.94 -0.72
N SER A 71 1.93 -4.61 -0.70
CA SER A 71 1.88 -6.04 -1.02
C SER A 71 2.05 -6.32 -2.51
N GLU A 72 1.55 -5.45 -3.40
CA GLU A 72 1.74 -5.57 -4.86
C GLU A 72 3.24 -5.68 -5.19
N LEU A 73 4.03 -4.71 -4.75
CA LEU A 73 5.48 -4.68 -5.01
C LEU A 73 6.22 -5.89 -4.43
N ALA A 74 5.83 -6.31 -3.21
CA ALA A 74 6.45 -7.44 -2.56
C ALA A 74 6.14 -8.76 -3.29
N VAL A 75 4.88 -8.94 -3.70
CA VAL A 75 4.41 -10.16 -4.39
C VAL A 75 4.99 -10.24 -5.79
N VAL A 76 4.95 -9.17 -6.58
CA VAL A 76 5.55 -9.14 -7.94
C VAL A 76 7.00 -9.58 -7.92
N SER A 77 7.75 -9.22 -6.86
CA SER A 77 9.17 -9.55 -6.72
C SER A 77 9.45 -11.03 -6.41
N MET A 78 8.51 -11.75 -5.79
CA MET A 78 8.70 -13.14 -5.33
C MET A 78 7.88 -14.16 -6.13
N LEU A 79 6.82 -13.73 -6.80
CA LEU A 79 5.83 -14.59 -7.46
C LEU A 79 6.42 -15.51 -8.55
N PRO A 80 7.37 -15.06 -9.41
CA PRO A 80 8.01 -15.97 -10.38
C PRO A 80 8.77 -17.11 -9.68
N LEU A 81 9.48 -16.81 -8.59
CA LEU A 81 10.22 -17.82 -7.85
C LEU A 81 9.27 -18.78 -7.14
N PHE A 82 8.18 -18.25 -6.57
CA PHE A 82 7.13 -19.06 -5.96
C PHE A 82 6.52 -20.08 -6.93
N PHE A 83 6.14 -19.66 -8.14
CA PHE A 83 5.59 -20.58 -9.15
C PHE A 83 6.62 -21.60 -9.65
N LYS A 84 7.88 -21.17 -9.84
CA LYS A 84 8.98 -22.06 -10.21
C LYS A 84 9.15 -23.17 -9.16
N GLU A 85 9.29 -22.80 -7.89
CA GLU A 85 9.58 -23.76 -6.82
C GLU A 85 8.38 -24.65 -6.46
N THR A 86 7.16 -24.14 -6.59
CA THR A 86 5.95 -24.88 -6.19
C THR A 86 5.47 -25.86 -7.27
N PHE A 87 5.61 -25.50 -8.56
CA PHE A 87 5.07 -26.28 -9.69
C PHE A 87 6.16 -26.84 -10.62
N ASP A 88 7.42 -26.77 -10.22
CA ASP A 88 8.59 -27.23 -10.99
C ASP A 88 8.63 -26.67 -12.43
N LEU A 89 8.35 -25.38 -12.56
CA LEU A 89 8.30 -24.70 -13.85
C LEU A 89 9.67 -24.16 -14.26
N SER A 90 9.89 -23.95 -15.56
CA SER A 90 11.02 -23.11 -15.98
C SER A 90 10.84 -21.68 -15.49
N ILE A 91 11.94 -20.97 -15.22
CA ILE A 91 11.89 -19.57 -14.77
C ILE A 91 11.17 -18.66 -15.78
N VAL A 92 11.28 -18.97 -17.08
CA VAL A 92 10.62 -18.22 -18.15
C VAL A 92 9.10 -18.43 -18.09
N GLN A 93 8.63 -19.68 -17.94
CA GLN A 93 7.20 -19.97 -17.78
C GLN A 93 6.65 -19.33 -16.50
N ALA A 94 7.34 -19.49 -15.37
CA ALA A 94 6.91 -18.90 -14.11
C ALA A 94 6.85 -17.36 -14.17
N GLY A 95 7.81 -16.72 -14.84
CA GLY A 95 7.80 -15.28 -15.10
C GLY A 95 6.64 -14.84 -15.99
N MET A 96 6.31 -15.61 -17.05
CA MET A 96 5.15 -15.33 -17.90
C MET A 96 3.81 -15.48 -17.15
N LEU A 97 3.69 -16.44 -16.25
CA LEU A 97 2.47 -16.58 -15.43
C LEU A 97 2.37 -15.46 -14.38
N ALA A 98 3.49 -15.12 -13.74
CA ALA A 98 3.57 -14.03 -12.77
C ALA A 98 3.32 -12.65 -13.41
N SER A 99 3.67 -12.44 -14.69
CA SER A 99 3.36 -11.19 -15.38
C SER A 99 1.86 -10.94 -15.51
N GLY A 100 1.03 -12.00 -15.48
CA GLY A 100 -0.42 -11.88 -15.40
C GLY A 100 -0.88 -11.12 -14.16
N PHE A 101 -0.19 -11.29 -13.02
CA PHE A 101 -0.45 -10.51 -11.80
C PHE A 101 -0.22 -9.02 -12.06
N ALA A 102 0.91 -8.64 -12.65
CA ALA A 102 1.23 -7.25 -12.97
C ALA A 102 0.33 -6.67 -14.09
N PHE A 103 -0.04 -7.48 -15.08
CA PHE A 103 -0.85 -7.05 -16.22
C PHE A 103 -2.28 -6.67 -15.82
N MET A 104 -2.83 -7.29 -14.77
CA MET A 104 -4.16 -6.94 -14.23
C MET A 104 -4.28 -5.44 -13.89
N ASN A 105 -3.16 -4.76 -13.63
CA ASN A 105 -3.12 -3.38 -13.17
C ASN A 105 -3.78 -2.44 -14.17
N LEU A 106 -3.62 -2.75 -15.46
CA LEU A 106 -4.18 -1.98 -16.59
C LEU A 106 -5.70 -1.77 -16.46
N PHE A 107 -6.43 -2.76 -15.98
CA PHE A 107 -7.89 -2.72 -15.86
C PHE A 107 -8.36 -2.56 -14.42
N ALA A 108 -7.65 -3.16 -13.47
CA ALA A 108 -8.06 -3.19 -12.08
C ALA A 108 -7.98 -1.81 -11.42
N ARG A 109 -6.93 -1.02 -11.65
CA ARG A 109 -6.80 0.33 -11.05
C ARG A 109 -7.91 1.29 -11.52
N PRO A 110 -8.16 1.47 -12.84
CA PRO A 110 -9.30 2.26 -13.30
C PRO A 110 -10.64 1.69 -12.82
N GLY A 111 -10.79 0.36 -12.84
CA GLY A 111 -11.99 -0.32 -12.38
C GLY A 111 -12.30 -0.05 -10.90
N GLY A 112 -11.29 -0.08 -10.03
CA GLY A 112 -11.42 0.22 -8.62
C GLY A 112 -11.85 1.66 -8.34
N GLY A 113 -11.29 2.63 -9.08
CA GLY A 113 -11.71 4.03 -9.01
C GLY A 113 -13.17 4.21 -9.44
N LEU A 114 -13.53 3.68 -10.62
CA LEU A 114 -14.90 3.76 -11.15
C LEU A 114 -15.93 3.09 -10.24
N PHE A 115 -15.58 1.95 -9.62
CA PHE A 115 -16.45 1.27 -8.66
C PHE A 115 -16.60 2.07 -7.37
N SER A 116 -15.53 2.77 -6.94
CA SER A 116 -15.53 3.66 -5.78
C SER A 116 -16.50 4.81 -5.94
N ASP A 117 -16.54 5.41 -7.13
CA ASP A 117 -17.41 6.53 -7.43
C ASP A 117 -18.89 6.12 -7.59
N LYS A 118 -19.19 4.89 -8.05
CA LYS A 118 -20.58 4.42 -8.25
C LYS A 118 -21.24 3.80 -7.02
N PHE A 119 -20.51 3.01 -6.24
CA PHE A 119 -21.09 2.19 -5.15
C PHE A 119 -20.83 2.77 -3.75
N GLY A 120 -20.18 3.93 -3.68
CA GLY A 120 -19.79 4.57 -2.44
C GLY A 120 -18.37 4.18 -2.03
N ARG A 121 -17.55 5.20 -1.79
CA ARG A 121 -16.09 5.04 -1.72
C ARG A 121 -15.60 4.19 -0.54
N ARG A 122 -16.21 4.36 0.64
CA ARG A 122 -15.88 3.53 1.83
C ARG A 122 -16.33 2.08 1.65
N ASN A 123 -17.52 1.84 1.10
CA ASN A 123 -18.05 0.50 0.88
C ASN A 123 -17.18 -0.26 -0.14
N THR A 124 -16.81 0.41 -1.23
CA THR A 124 -15.89 -0.13 -2.23
C THR A 124 -14.53 -0.45 -1.61
N LEU A 125 -13.91 0.49 -0.87
CA LEU A 125 -12.62 0.21 -0.22
C LEU A 125 -12.73 -0.96 0.76
N THR A 126 -13.80 -1.03 1.55
CA THR A 126 -14.05 -2.14 2.49
C THR A 126 -14.14 -3.49 1.75
N LEU A 127 -14.89 -3.54 0.64
CA LEU A 127 -15.03 -4.75 -0.18
C LEU A 127 -13.68 -5.17 -0.78
N LEU A 128 -12.92 -4.21 -1.31
CA LEU A 128 -11.65 -4.48 -1.97
C LEU A 128 -10.57 -4.96 -0.99
N ILE A 129 -10.47 -4.33 0.19
CA ILE A 129 -9.53 -4.77 1.24
C ILE A 129 -9.96 -6.13 1.82
N ALA A 130 -11.26 -6.40 1.96
CA ALA A 130 -11.74 -7.73 2.37
C ALA A 130 -11.42 -8.80 1.32
N GLY A 131 -11.64 -8.50 0.03
CA GLY A 131 -11.28 -9.38 -1.08
C GLY A 131 -9.78 -9.63 -1.17
N LEU A 132 -8.96 -8.61 -0.93
CA LEU A 132 -7.50 -8.73 -0.81
C LEU A 132 -7.10 -9.64 0.35
N ALA A 133 -7.71 -9.48 1.53
CA ALA A 133 -7.40 -10.31 2.69
C ALA A 133 -7.70 -11.79 2.41
N VAL A 134 -8.89 -12.08 1.87
CA VAL A 134 -9.29 -13.42 1.45
C VAL A 134 -8.35 -13.96 0.37
N GLY A 135 -8.03 -13.14 -0.64
CA GLY A 135 -7.10 -13.50 -1.70
C GLY A 135 -5.75 -13.94 -1.16
N TYR A 136 -5.16 -13.18 -0.24
CA TYR A 136 -3.88 -13.54 0.37
C TYR A 136 -3.96 -14.78 1.27
N PHE A 137 -5.06 -14.98 2.00
CA PHE A 137 -5.23 -16.24 2.75
C PHE A 137 -5.32 -17.45 1.82
N VAL A 138 -6.00 -17.31 0.67
CA VAL A 138 -6.07 -18.36 -0.36
C VAL A 138 -4.68 -18.61 -0.96
N LEU A 139 -3.92 -17.57 -1.32
CA LEU A 139 -2.55 -17.73 -1.81
C LEU A 139 -1.64 -18.39 -0.77
N GLY A 140 -1.87 -18.14 0.51
CA GLY A 140 -1.18 -18.81 1.61
C GLY A 140 -1.45 -20.32 1.72
N GLN A 141 -2.50 -20.84 1.06
CA GLN A 141 -2.80 -22.27 1.00
C GLN A 141 -2.24 -22.97 -0.25
N ILE A 142 -1.64 -22.23 -1.18
CA ILE A 142 -1.13 -22.83 -2.42
C ILE A 142 0.13 -23.65 -2.10
N ASP A 143 0.06 -24.92 -2.48
CA ASP A 143 1.14 -25.89 -2.43
C ASP A 143 1.24 -26.66 -3.77
N SER A 144 2.15 -27.64 -3.84
CA SER A 144 2.38 -28.45 -5.03
C SER A 144 1.23 -29.40 -5.38
N GLY A 145 0.23 -29.57 -4.51
CA GLY A 145 -0.98 -30.35 -4.76
C GLY A 145 -2.06 -29.59 -5.51
N TRP A 146 -1.96 -28.26 -5.63
CA TRP A 146 -2.89 -27.46 -6.41
C TRP A 146 -2.73 -27.70 -7.91
N SER A 147 -3.80 -27.48 -8.68
CA SER A 147 -3.65 -27.34 -10.13
C SER A 147 -3.02 -25.99 -10.44
N LEU A 148 -2.01 -25.99 -11.32
CA LEU A 148 -1.36 -24.76 -11.79
C LEU A 148 -2.37 -23.72 -12.28
N THR A 149 -3.36 -24.15 -13.06
CA THR A 149 -4.41 -23.25 -13.58
C THR A 149 -5.20 -22.59 -12.46
N ILE A 150 -5.56 -23.35 -11.42
CA ILE A 150 -6.30 -22.81 -10.27
C ILE A 150 -5.44 -21.83 -9.48
N ALA A 151 -4.15 -22.13 -9.28
CA ALA A 151 -3.22 -21.25 -8.61
C ALA A 151 -3.02 -19.91 -9.36
N VAL A 152 -2.93 -19.95 -10.69
CA VAL A 152 -2.86 -18.73 -11.51
C VAL A 152 -4.17 -17.94 -11.43
N ILE A 153 -5.33 -18.57 -11.54
CA ILE A 153 -6.62 -17.88 -11.41
C ILE A 153 -6.77 -17.23 -10.03
N ALA A 154 -6.41 -17.93 -8.95
CA ALA A 154 -6.42 -17.39 -7.60
C ALA A 154 -5.48 -16.17 -7.47
N THR A 155 -4.30 -16.25 -8.09
CA THR A 155 -3.32 -15.16 -8.13
C THR A 155 -3.83 -13.94 -8.88
N MET A 156 -4.47 -14.13 -10.04
CA MET A 156 -5.08 -13.05 -10.82
C MET A 156 -6.28 -12.44 -10.10
N ALA A 157 -7.12 -13.25 -9.47
CA ALA A 157 -8.25 -12.78 -8.68
C ALA A 157 -7.77 -11.95 -7.48
N CYS A 158 -6.73 -12.41 -6.76
CA CYS A 158 -6.10 -11.63 -5.70
C CYS A 158 -5.54 -10.31 -6.25
N SER A 159 -4.84 -10.35 -7.39
CA SER A 159 -4.27 -9.16 -8.04
C SER A 159 -5.32 -8.08 -8.33
N PHE A 160 -6.49 -8.50 -8.82
CA PHE A 160 -7.60 -7.59 -9.08
C PHE A 160 -7.98 -6.79 -7.83
N PHE A 161 -8.15 -7.44 -6.68
CA PHE A 161 -8.50 -6.75 -5.43
C PHE A 161 -7.39 -5.82 -4.93
N VAL A 162 -6.13 -6.22 -5.09
CA VAL A 162 -4.96 -5.41 -4.73
C VAL A 162 -4.94 -4.11 -5.53
N GLN A 163 -4.96 -4.22 -6.85
CA GLN A 163 -4.82 -3.07 -7.74
C GLN A 163 -6.09 -2.21 -7.77
N ALA A 164 -7.27 -2.82 -7.71
CA ALA A 164 -8.51 -2.05 -7.55
C ALA A 164 -8.52 -1.29 -6.21
N GLY A 165 -7.98 -1.88 -5.14
CA GLY A 165 -7.83 -1.23 -3.84
C GLY A 165 -6.98 0.05 -3.92
N GLU A 166 -5.88 0.02 -4.68
CA GLU A 166 -5.04 1.20 -4.92
C GLU A 166 -5.79 2.32 -5.64
N GLY A 167 -6.54 1.96 -6.69
CA GLY A 167 -7.40 2.91 -7.40
C GLY A 167 -8.46 3.53 -6.49
N ALA A 168 -9.08 2.71 -5.63
CA ALA A 168 -10.07 3.18 -4.66
C ALA A 168 -9.47 4.10 -3.58
N VAL A 169 -8.24 3.84 -3.11
CA VAL A 169 -7.53 4.74 -2.19
C VAL A 169 -7.28 6.10 -2.83
N PHE A 170 -6.74 6.13 -4.06
CA PHE A 170 -6.47 7.39 -4.74
C PHE A 170 -7.73 8.15 -5.17
N ALA A 171 -8.86 7.47 -5.35
CA ALA A 171 -10.16 8.14 -5.49
C ALA A 171 -10.60 8.89 -4.22
N MET A 172 -10.13 8.47 -3.04
CA MET A 172 -10.47 9.12 -1.77
C MET A 172 -9.49 10.19 -1.30
N VAL A 173 -8.24 10.15 -1.78
CA VAL A 173 -7.19 11.12 -1.39
C VAL A 173 -7.61 12.59 -1.58
N PRO A 174 -8.21 13.01 -2.71
CA PRO A 174 -8.62 14.41 -2.92
C PRO A 174 -9.74 14.88 -1.97
N LEU A 175 -10.47 13.95 -1.38
CA LEU A 175 -11.64 14.23 -0.53
C LEU A 175 -11.27 14.55 0.90
N VAL A 176 -10.07 14.18 1.33
CA VAL A 176 -9.60 14.49 2.69
C VAL A 176 -9.45 15.99 2.85
N LYS A 177 -8.76 16.63 1.90
CA LYS A 177 -8.62 18.09 1.81
C LYS A 177 -8.01 18.48 0.45
N ARG A 178 -8.83 19.05 -0.44
CA ARG A 178 -8.43 19.40 -1.82
C ARG A 178 -7.12 20.18 -1.92
N ARG A 179 -6.97 21.25 -1.13
CA ARG A 179 -5.75 22.09 -1.09
C ARG A 179 -4.48 21.31 -0.70
N MET A 180 -4.62 20.20 0.03
CA MET A 180 -3.52 19.37 0.52
C MET A 180 -3.43 18.03 -0.21
N THR A 181 -4.18 17.85 -1.31
CA THR A 181 -4.25 16.57 -2.05
C THR A 181 -2.86 16.04 -2.39
N GLY A 182 -1.95 16.91 -2.86
CA GLY A 182 -0.57 16.52 -3.17
C GLY A 182 0.22 16.01 -1.95
N GLN A 183 0.00 16.59 -0.76
CA GLN A 183 0.65 16.15 0.47
C GLN A 183 0.08 14.81 0.94
N VAL A 184 -1.25 14.65 0.93
CA VAL A 184 -1.91 13.39 1.30
C VAL A 184 -1.54 12.27 0.33
N ALA A 185 -1.53 12.55 -0.98
CA ALA A 185 -1.07 11.62 -2.01
C ALA A 185 0.40 11.21 -1.80
N GLY A 186 1.26 12.18 -1.46
CA GLY A 186 2.67 11.94 -1.16
C GLY A 186 2.85 11.05 0.08
N MET A 187 2.06 11.27 1.13
CA MET A 187 2.07 10.41 2.32
C MET A 187 1.61 8.98 1.98
N ALA A 188 0.47 8.82 1.30
CA ALA A 188 -0.04 7.51 0.92
C ALA A 188 0.98 6.76 0.05
N GLY A 189 1.55 7.42 -0.96
CA GLY A 189 2.59 6.86 -1.82
C GLY A 189 3.86 6.45 -1.05
N ALA A 190 4.29 7.25 -0.08
CA ALA A 190 5.40 6.89 0.80
C ALA A 190 5.10 5.63 1.62
N TYR A 191 3.90 5.54 2.22
CA TYR A 191 3.50 4.36 2.99
C TYR A 191 3.35 3.09 2.15
N GLY A 192 2.98 3.22 0.88
CA GLY A 192 3.05 2.11 -0.07
C GLY A 192 4.46 1.52 -0.20
N ASN A 193 5.48 2.38 -0.33
CA ASN A 193 6.88 1.93 -0.36
C ASN A 193 7.34 1.34 0.98
N VAL A 194 6.93 1.94 2.11
CA VAL A 194 7.22 1.39 3.44
C VAL A 194 6.60 -0.01 3.59
N GLY A 195 5.39 -0.22 3.08
CA GLY A 195 4.73 -1.52 3.00
C GLY A 195 5.54 -2.54 2.22
N ALA A 196 6.01 -2.18 1.03
CA ALA A 196 6.82 -3.05 0.19
C ALA A 196 8.11 -3.50 0.91
N VAL A 197 8.85 -2.56 1.49
CA VAL A 197 10.07 -2.87 2.25
C VAL A 197 9.76 -3.75 3.46
N THR A 198 8.66 -3.46 4.18
CA THR A 198 8.25 -4.24 5.35
C THR A 198 7.91 -5.68 4.97
N PHE A 199 7.06 -5.88 3.96
CA PHE A 199 6.65 -7.22 3.52
C PHE A 199 7.82 -8.01 2.91
N LEU A 200 8.68 -7.39 2.10
CA LEU A 200 9.89 -8.04 1.58
C LEU A 200 10.86 -8.42 2.70
N THR A 201 10.98 -7.57 3.73
CA THR A 201 11.76 -7.90 4.92
C THR A 201 11.16 -9.10 5.64
N VAL A 202 9.84 -9.14 5.84
CA VAL A 202 9.17 -10.32 6.41
C VAL A 202 9.45 -11.57 5.57
N PHE A 203 9.30 -11.50 4.24
CA PHE A 203 9.58 -12.61 3.32
C PHE A 203 11.02 -13.14 3.43
N SER A 204 11.96 -12.29 3.83
CA SER A 204 13.34 -12.71 4.05
C SER A 204 13.52 -13.64 5.26
N PHE A 205 12.53 -13.72 6.16
CA PHE A 205 12.54 -14.57 7.36
C PHE A 205 11.53 -15.72 7.31
N VAL A 206 10.53 -15.67 6.43
CA VAL A 206 9.42 -16.64 6.39
C VAL A 206 9.32 -17.39 5.06
N THR A 207 8.47 -18.40 5.01
CA THR A 207 8.10 -19.12 3.78
C THR A 207 7.12 -18.30 2.94
N PRO A 208 6.99 -18.55 1.62
CA PRO A 208 5.98 -17.89 0.78
C PRO A 208 4.55 -17.98 1.34
N GLN A 209 4.16 -19.14 1.87
CA GLN A 209 2.83 -19.36 2.45
C GLN A 209 2.60 -18.44 3.66
N MET A 210 3.54 -18.43 4.61
CA MET A 210 3.47 -17.54 5.77
C MET A 210 3.53 -16.06 5.38
N PHE A 211 4.31 -15.72 4.34
CA PHE A 211 4.35 -14.36 3.81
C PHE A 211 2.99 -13.89 3.31
N PHE A 212 2.28 -14.71 2.51
CA PHE A 212 0.92 -14.39 2.08
C PHE A 212 -0.03 -14.27 3.28
N MET A 213 0.06 -15.15 4.27
CA MET A 213 -0.76 -15.06 5.49
C MET A 213 -0.49 -13.79 6.29
N VAL A 214 0.75 -13.32 6.39
CA VAL A 214 1.10 -12.06 7.07
C VAL A 214 0.47 -10.86 6.36
N ILE A 215 0.50 -10.85 5.02
CA ILE A 215 -0.18 -9.79 4.24
C ILE A 215 -1.69 -9.85 4.48
N GLY A 216 -2.30 -11.05 4.45
CA GLY A 216 -3.72 -11.23 4.76
C GLY A 216 -4.08 -10.73 6.16
N GLY A 217 -3.24 -11.00 7.16
CA GLY A 217 -3.40 -10.47 8.52
C GLY A 217 -3.30 -8.94 8.59
N ALA A 218 -2.31 -8.34 7.91
CA ALA A 218 -2.18 -6.90 7.80
C ALA A 218 -3.41 -6.27 7.10
N ALA A 219 -3.97 -6.95 6.10
CA ALA A 219 -5.18 -6.53 5.41
C ALA A 219 -6.41 -6.53 6.33
N LEU A 220 -6.54 -7.48 7.25
CA LEU A 220 -7.61 -7.45 8.25
C LEU A 220 -7.48 -6.25 9.21
N ILE A 221 -6.25 -5.86 9.57
CA ILE A 221 -5.99 -4.66 10.37
C ILE A 221 -6.40 -3.41 9.59
N ALA A 222 -6.02 -3.30 8.32
CA ALA A 222 -6.45 -2.21 7.45
C ALA A 222 -7.97 -2.20 7.26
N LEU A 223 -8.61 -3.36 7.10
CA LEU A 223 -10.06 -3.50 6.99
C LEU A 223 -10.77 -2.97 8.24
N ALA A 224 -10.26 -3.30 9.43
CA ALA A 224 -10.78 -2.75 10.68
C ALA A 224 -10.60 -1.23 10.75
N ALA A 225 -9.46 -0.70 10.30
CA ALA A 225 -9.20 0.74 10.25
C ALA A 225 -10.15 1.47 9.28
N VAL A 226 -10.43 0.89 8.11
CA VAL A 226 -11.35 1.46 7.10
C VAL A 226 -12.77 1.65 7.64
N ARG A 227 -13.20 0.87 8.65
CA ARG A 227 -14.50 1.09 9.31
C ARG A 227 -14.61 2.43 10.03
N PHE A 228 -13.48 3.01 10.45
CA PHE A 228 -13.41 4.32 11.12
C PHE A 228 -13.25 5.49 10.14
N LEU A 229 -13.21 5.19 8.83
CA LEU A 229 -13.23 6.18 7.78
C LEU A 229 -14.58 6.91 7.78
N ASP A 230 -14.52 8.23 7.70
CA ASP A 230 -15.74 9.03 7.64
C ASP A 230 -16.04 9.18 6.15
N GLU A 231 -17.23 8.78 5.70
CA GLU A 231 -17.65 9.09 4.34
C GLU A 231 -17.81 10.62 4.22
N PRO A 232 -17.15 11.27 3.26
CA PRO A 232 -17.40 12.68 3.00
C PRO A 232 -18.83 12.81 2.47
N GLN A 233 -19.74 13.28 3.31
CA GLN A 233 -21.12 13.59 2.94
C GLN A 233 -21.29 15.11 2.81
N GLY A 234 -21.97 15.55 1.75
CA GLY A 234 -22.40 16.94 1.56
C GLY A 234 -21.48 17.76 0.66
N GLN A 235 -21.18 18.99 1.08
CA GLN A 235 -20.45 19.99 0.31
C GLN A 235 -19.10 20.29 0.96
N THR A 236 -18.01 20.28 0.19
CA THR A 236 -16.72 20.77 0.65
C THR A 236 -16.65 22.27 0.43
N ALA A 237 -16.42 23.03 1.50
CA ALA A 237 -16.17 24.46 1.43
C ALA A 237 -14.75 24.70 0.87
N GLU A 238 -14.67 25.35 -0.28
CA GLU A 238 -13.42 25.70 -0.96
C GLU A 238 -13.21 27.21 -0.91
N VAL A 239 -12.06 27.65 -0.40
CA VAL A 239 -11.66 29.07 -0.44
C VAL A 239 -10.85 29.29 -1.70
N MET A 240 -11.41 30.03 -2.66
CA MET A 240 -10.75 30.45 -3.90
C MET A 240 -9.53 31.34 -3.60
N GLU A 241 -8.65 31.55 -4.58
CA GLU A 241 -7.48 32.44 -4.43
C GLU A 241 -7.87 33.90 -4.11
N ASP A 242 -9.12 34.28 -4.36
CA ASP A 242 -9.70 35.59 -4.03
C ASP A 242 -10.30 35.68 -2.60
N GLY A 243 -10.28 34.58 -1.84
CA GLY A 243 -10.85 34.50 -0.48
C GLY A 243 -12.34 34.14 -0.41
N SER A 244 -13.03 33.93 -1.52
CA SER A 244 -14.44 33.52 -1.54
C SER A 244 -14.62 32.04 -1.21
N VAL A 245 -15.67 31.70 -0.45
CA VAL A 245 -15.99 30.32 -0.04
C VAL A 245 -17.05 29.75 -0.98
N HIS A 246 -16.67 28.80 -1.83
CA HIS A 246 -17.59 28.02 -2.66
C HIS A 246 -17.89 26.67 -2.02
N MET A 247 -19.17 26.36 -1.88
CA MET A 247 -19.62 25.03 -1.46
C MET A 247 -19.77 24.15 -2.69
N ILE A 248 -18.97 23.08 -2.79
CA ILE A 248 -19.01 22.15 -3.93
C ILE A 248 -19.51 20.80 -3.44
N ASP A 249 -20.56 20.29 -4.07
CA ASP A 249 -21.09 18.95 -3.78
C ASP A 249 -20.04 17.87 -4.06
N VAL A 250 -19.90 16.95 -3.12
CA VAL A 250 -18.85 15.89 -3.11
C VAL A 250 -19.36 14.58 -3.71
N THR A 251 -20.56 14.59 -4.32
CA THR A 251 -21.13 13.46 -5.08
C THR A 251 -20.37 13.19 -6.36
#